data_AF-A0A811LDC9-F1
#
_entry.id   AF-A0A811LDC9-F1
#
_cell.length_a   1.000
_cell.length_b   1.000
_cell.length_c   1.000
_cell.angle_alpha   90.00
_cell.angle_beta   90.00
_cell.angle_gamma   90.00
#
_symmetry.space_group_name_H-M   'P 1'
#
loop_
_entity.id
_entity.type
_entity.pdbx_description
1 polymer ?
#
loop_
_entity_poly.entity_id
_entity_poly.type
_entity_poly.pdbx_seq_one_letter_code
_entity_poly.pdbx_strand_id
1 'polypeptide(L)'
;MQTWAPEKSQMFSLSLSTPLQGLFTKHSHLNVYDRLSIACDAHKQFVFCLNKCPESKSRQVLEAGQSSWSFICNSFEDSTDFQDEVLPCWQAHGELISTKCHIHAVMVHSSVMDVIQNGWSDPTSTLDDLCRSVTLYDKCYIGQSDVLCGQKGWKFLLQLNTRNSM
;
A
#
# COMPACT_ATOMS: atom_id res chain seq x y z
N MET A 1 -25.43 -6.35 -12.22
CA MET A 1 -24.75 -6.06 -10.94
C MET A 1 -23.99 -7.31 -10.53
N GLN A 2 -22.69 -7.38 -10.82
CA GLN A 2 -21.84 -8.48 -10.36
C GLN A 2 -21.60 -8.29 -8.87
N THR A 3 -21.97 -9.29 -8.08
CA THR A 3 -21.72 -9.37 -6.64
C THR A 3 -20.22 -9.53 -6.41
N TRP A 4 -19.60 -8.48 -5.87
CA TRP A 4 -18.22 -8.55 -5.39
C TRP A 4 -18.20 -9.46 -4.16
N ALA A 5 -17.54 -10.61 -4.29
CA ALA A 5 -17.46 -11.60 -3.21
C ALA A 5 -16.82 -10.98 -1.95
N PRO A 6 -17.37 -11.19 -0.75
CA PRO A 6 -16.93 -10.53 0.49
C PRO A 6 -15.44 -10.74 0.84
N GLU A 7 -14.83 -11.85 0.42
CA GLU A 7 -13.38 -12.08 0.55
C GLU A 7 -12.54 -11.11 -0.29
N LYS A 8 -12.99 -10.79 -1.52
CA LYS A 8 -12.28 -9.83 -2.38
C LYS A 8 -12.37 -8.41 -1.81
N SER A 9 -13.49 -8.07 -1.17
CA SER A 9 -13.72 -6.79 -0.51
C SER A 9 -12.79 -6.56 0.69
N GLN A 10 -12.57 -7.59 1.51
CA GLN A 10 -11.65 -7.51 2.67
C GLN A 10 -10.17 -7.50 2.23
N MET A 11 -9.83 -8.27 1.20
CA MET A 11 -8.47 -8.26 0.64
C MET A 11 -8.15 -6.90 -0.02
N PHE A 12 -9.16 -6.25 -0.61
CA PHE A 12 -9.05 -4.89 -1.14
C PHE A 12 -8.88 -3.86 -0.02
N SER A 13 -9.61 -3.94 1.10
CA SER A 13 -9.51 -2.94 2.18
C SER A 13 -8.16 -2.95 2.90
N LEU A 14 -7.58 -4.13 3.14
CA LEU A 14 -6.28 -4.26 3.79
C LEU A 14 -5.12 -3.92 2.83
N SER A 15 -5.22 -4.33 1.56
CA SER A 15 -4.21 -4.00 0.54
C SER A 15 -4.24 -2.54 0.11
N LEU A 16 -5.38 -1.85 0.26
CA LEU A 16 -5.46 -0.40 0.01
C LEU A 16 -4.73 0.40 1.07
N SER A 17 -4.94 0.05 2.35
CA SER A 17 -4.34 0.77 3.48
C SER A 17 -2.92 0.32 3.80
N THR A 18 -2.53 -0.90 3.39
CA THR A 18 -1.19 -1.47 3.62
C THR A 18 -0.65 -2.15 2.35
N PRO A 19 -0.29 -1.39 1.30
CA PRO A 19 0.12 -1.94 0.00
C PRO A 19 1.22 -2.99 0.09
N LEU A 20 2.25 -2.74 0.91
CA LEU A 20 3.38 -3.66 1.05
C LEU A 20 2.98 -4.94 1.79
N GLN A 21 2.02 -4.88 2.73
CA GLN A 21 1.51 -6.08 3.39
C GLN A 21 0.78 -6.95 2.37
N GLY A 22 -0.12 -6.36 1.57
CA GLY A 22 -0.85 -7.09 0.53
C GLY A 22 0.07 -7.71 -0.52
N LEU A 23 1.09 -6.98 -0.97
CA LEU A 23 2.05 -7.45 -1.99
C LEU A 23 2.95 -8.58 -1.50
N PHE A 24 3.37 -8.51 -0.25
CA PHE A 24 4.39 -9.41 0.28
C PHE A 24 3.84 -10.61 1.03
N THR A 25 2.62 -10.50 1.57
CA THR A 25 2.01 -11.63 2.26
C THR A 25 1.67 -12.72 1.27
N LYS A 26 2.08 -13.94 1.59
CA LYS A 26 1.86 -15.11 0.75
C LYS A 26 0.44 -15.62 0.92
N HIS A 27 -0.49 -15.03 0.17
CA HIS A 27 -1.89 -15.47 0.11
C HIS A 27 -2.20 -16.35 -1.10
N SER A 28 -1.24 -16.53 -2.02
CA SER A 28 -1.43 -17.26 -3.27
C SER A 28 -0.13 -17.94 -3.72
N HIS A 29 -0.24 -18.81 -4.72
CA HIS A 29 0.91 -19.38 -5.43
C HIS A 29 1.67 -18.35 -6.32
N LEU A 30 1.19 -17.11 -6.38
CA LEU A 30 1.79 -16.06 -7.19
C LEU A 30 3.06 -15.52 -6.51
N ASN A 31 4.08 -15.23 -7.32
CA ASN A 31 5.26 -14.51 -6.83
C ASN A 31 4.96 -12.99 -6.73
N VAL A 32 5.90 -12.21 -6.18
CA VAL A 32 5.71 -10.76 -6.01
C VAL A 32 5.55 -10.03 -7.35
N TYR A 33 6.25 -10.47 -8.40
CA TYR A 33 6.13 -9.86 -9.74
C TYR A 33 4.70 -10.01 -10.28
N ASP A 34 4.13 -11.22 -10.22
CA ASP A 34 2.77 -11.48 -10.71
C ASP A 34 1.74 -10.69 -9.90
N ARG A 35 1.90 -10.64 -8.58
CA ARG A 35 1.04 -9.84 -7.70
C ARG A 35 1.11 -8.35 -8.04
N LEU A 36 2.31 -7.84 -8.30
CA LEU A 36 2.55 -6.45 -8.66
C LEU A 36 1.93 -6.11 -10.01
N SER A 37 2.11 -6.97 -11.01
CA SER A 37 1.48 -6.84 -12.32
C SER A 37 -0.05 -6.75 -12.22
N ILE A 38 -0.68 -7.68 -11.50
CA ILE A 38 -2.13 -7.67 -11.27
C ILE A 38 -2.59 -6.40 -10.54
N ALA A 39 -1.85 -5.99 -9.49
CA ALA A 39 -2.19 -4.79 -8.72
C ALA A 39 -2.07 -3.52 -9.57
N CYS A 40 -1.06 -3.43 -10.44
CA CYS A 40 -0.85 -2.28 -11.30
C CYS A 40 -1.86 -2.21 -12.45
N ASP A 41 -2.27 -3.34 -13.01
CA ASP A 41 -3.39 -3.38 -13.95
C ASP A 41 -4.70 -2.92 -13.30
N ALA A 42 -4.98 -3.38 -12.07
CA ALA A 42 -6.16 -2.94 -11.32
C ALA A 42 -6.10 -1.45 -10.98
N HIS A 43 -4.93 -0.93 -10.57
CA HIS A 43 -4.72 0.49 -10.32
C HIS A 43 -4.94 1.34 -11.58
N LYS A 44 -4.42 0.93 -12.73
CA LYS A 44 -4.67 1.60 -14.03
C LYS A 44 -6.15 1.69 -14.36
N GLN A 45 -6.89 0.59 -14.17
CA GLN A 45 -8.34 0.56 -14.39
C GLN A 45 -9.08 1.50 -13.43
N PHE A 46 -8.65 1.56 -12.17
CA PHE A 46 -9.23 2.45 -11.16
C PHE A 46 -9.00 3.93 -11.52
N VAL A 47 -7.76 4.31 -11.85
CA VAL A 47 -7.42 5.68 -12.28
C VAL A 47 -8.18 6.05 -13.56
N PHE A 48 -8.26 5.14 -14.54
CA PHE A 48 -9.07 5.36 -15.74
C PHE A 48 -10.55 5.57 -15.43
N CYS A 49 -11.10 4.85 -14.45
CA CYS A 49 -12.47 5.05 -13.98
C CYS A 49 -12.64 6.43 -13.33
N LEU A 50 -11.74 6.82 -12.42
CA LEU A 50 -11.75 8.13 -11.77
C LEU A 50 -11.69 9.28 -12.76
N ASN A 51 -10.88 9.16 -13.82
CA ASN A 51 -10.75 10.20 -14.85
C ASN A 51 -12.02 10.42 -15.69
N LYS A 52 -13.00 9.50 -15.63
CA LYS A 52 -14.34 9.72 -16.23
C LYS A 52 -15.27 10.53 -15.34
N CYS A 53 -14.95 10.66 -14.05
CA CYS A 53 -15.74 11.43 -13.10
C CYS A 53 -15.44 12.93 -13.25
N PRO A 54 -16.45 13.81 -13.10
CA PRO A 54 -16.23 15.25 -13.02
C PRO A 54 -15.26 15.62 -11.90
N GLU A 55 -14.54 16.73 -12.09
CA GLU A 55 -13.65 17.27 -11.08
C GLU A 55 -14.42 17.61 -9.79
N SER A 56 -13.97 17.06 -8.67
CA SER A 56 -14.62 17.23 -7.36
C SER A 56 -13.64 16.93 -6.23
N LYS A 57 -13.94 17.45 -5.03
CA LYS A 57 -13.13 17.13 -3.83
C LYS A 57 -13.05 15.62 -3.56
N SER A 58 -14.14 14.90 -3.76
CA SER A 58 -14.16 13.44 -3.58
C SER A 58 -13.24 12.73 -4.56
N ARG A 59 -13.21 13.18 -5.82
CA ARG A 59 -12.27 12.65 -6.81
C ARG A 59 -10.82 12.94 -6.40
N GLN A 60 -10.51 14.16 -5.99
CA GLN A 60 -9.16 14.54 -5.53
C GLN A 60 -8.69 13.71 -4.34
N VAL A 61 -9.57 13.46 -3.37
CA VAL A 61 -9.27 12.60 -2.21
C VAL A 61 -9.00 11.15 -2.64
N LEU A 62 -9.82 10.61 -3.55
CA LEU A 62 -9.61 9.26 -4.07
C LEU A 62 -8.31 9.16 -4.87
N GLU A 63 -7.98 10.16 -5.71
CA GLU A 63 -6.72 10.23 -6.45
C GLU A 63 -5.52 10.33 -5.50
N ALA A 64 -5.58 11.20 -4.49
CA ALA A 64 -4.55 11.31 -3.46
C ALA A 64 -4.34 9.98 -2.73
N GLY A 65 -5.42 9.27 -2.38
CA GLY A 65 -5.35 7.94 -1.77
C GLY A 65 -4.70 6.86 -2.64
N GLN A 66 -4.44 7.12 -3.93
CA GLN A 66 -3.74 6.20 -4.82
C GLN A 66 -2.26 6.53 -5.03
N SER A 67 -1.73 7.59 -4.43
CA SER A 67 -0.34 8.06 -4.63
C SER A 67 0.71 6.96 -4.47
N SER A 68 0.53 6.10 -3.45
CA SER A 68 1.42 4.96 -3.19
C SER A 68 1.42 3.96 -4.34
N TRP A 69 0.23 3.58 -4.82
CA TRP A 69 0.08 2.66 -5.93
C TRP A 69 0.59 3.27 -7.23
N SER A 70 0.34 4.55 -7.48
CA SER A 70 0.91 5.24 -8.64
C SER A 70 2.44 5.24 -8.62
N PHE A 71 3.06 5.52 -7.48
CA PHE A 71 4.52 5.48 -7.35
C PHE A 71 5.09 4.08 -7.59
N ILE A 72 4.50 3.07 -6.95
CA ILE A 72 4.91 1.68 -7.10
C ILE A 72 4.77 1.23 -8.56
N CYS A 73 3.63 1.49 -9.20
CA CYS A 73 3.36 1.03 -10.56
C CYS A 73 4.15 1.76 -11.62
N ASN A 74 4.35 3.07 -11.49
CA ASN A 74 5.26 3.81 -12.38
C ASN A 74 6.69 3.29 -12.24
N SER A 75 7.13 2.96 -11.02
CA SER A 75 8.46 2.38 -10.81
C SER A 75 8.58 0.98 -11.39
N PHE A 76 7.52 0.17 -11.27
CA PHE A 76 7.48 -1.16 -11.86
C PHE A 76 7.59 -1.13 -13.38
N GLU A 77 7.00 -0.14 -14.04
CA GLU A 77 6.98 -0.02 -15.49
C GLU A 77 8.23 0.68 -16.04
N ASP A 78 8.67 1.77 -15.40
CA ASP A 78 9.59 2.74 -16.01
C ASP A 78 10.97 2.81 -15.34
N SER A 79 11.18 2.16 -14.18
CA SER A 79 12.43 2.27 -13.42
C SER A 79 13.28 1.00 -13.51
N THR A 80 14.40 1.10 -14.24
CA THR A 80 15.43 0.03 -14.27
C THR A 80 15.98 -0.26 -12.88
N ASP A 81 16.24 0.77 -12.08
CA ASP A 81 16.70 0.62 -10.69
C ASP A 81 15.70 -0.19 -9.83
N PHE A 82 14.40 0.01 -10.06
CA PHE A 82 13.39 -0.78 -9.36
C PHE A 82 13.38 -2.23 -9.84
N GLN A 83 13.41 -2.45 -11.16
CA GLN A 83 13.35 -3.78 -11.76
C GLN A 83 14.60 -4.63 -11.44
N ASP A 84 15.78 -4.02 -11.40
CA ASP A 84 17.05 -4.73 -11.25
C ASP A 84 17.47 -4.93 -9.78
N GLU A 85 17.07 -4.02 -8.88
CA GLU A 85 17.55 -4.05 -7.48
C GLU A 85 16.41 -4.26 -6.47
N VAL A 86 15.33 -3.50 -6.58
CA VAL A 86 14.25 -3.51 -5.57
C VAL A 86 13.36 -4.74 -5.72
N LEU A 87 12.87 -5.00 -6.94
CA LEU A 87 11.93 -6.08 -7.21
C LEU A 87 12.51 -7.47 -6.94
N PRO A 88 13.77 -7.79 -7.33
CA PRO A 88 14.37 -9.09 -7.00
C PRO A 88 14.51 -9.28 -5.49
N CYS A 89 14.86 -8.21 -4.74
CA CYS A 89 14.87 -8.29 -3.29
C CYS A 89 13.48 -8.57 -2.71
N TRP A 90 12.45 -7.86 -3.19
CA TRP A 90 11.08 -8.08 -2.74
C TRP A 90 10.61 -9.51 -3.05
N GLN A 91 10.98 -10.07 -4.19
CA GLN A 91 10.71 -11.48 -4.51
C GLN A 91 11.39 -12.44 -3.51
N ALA A 92 12.63 -12.16 -3.10
CA ALA A 92 13.38 -13.01 -2.18
C ALA A 92 12.97 -12.86 -0.70
N HIS A 93 12.62 -11.64 -0.28
CA HIS A 93 12.52 -11.28 1.14
C HIS A 93 11.19 -10.64 1.54
N GLY A 94 10.30 -10.33 0.59
CA GLY A 94 9.01 -9.69 0.87
C GLY A 94 8.20 -10.44 1.92
N GLU A 95 8.04 -11.75 1.77
CA GLU A 95 7.29 -12.59 2.74
C GLU A 95 7.84 -12.44 4.17
N LEU A 96 9.16 -12.45 4.33
CA LEU A 96 9.81 -12.27 5.62
C LEU A 96 9.61 -10.86 6.19
N ILE A 97 9.73 -9.83 5.35
CA ILE A 97 9.46 -8.44 5.73
C ILE A 97 8.01 -8.32 6.24
N SER A 98 7.05 -8.84 5.48
CA SER A 98 5.62 -8.76 5.83
C SER A 98 5.27 -9.52 7.09
N THR A 99 5.95 -10.65 7.34
CA THR A 99 5.78 -11.42 8.58
C THR A 99 6.27 -10.63 9.79
N LYS A 100 7.45 -10.01 9.69
CA LYS A 100 8.02 -9.21 10.79
C LYS A 100 7.23 -7.95 11.07
N CYS A 101 6.64 -7.34 10.05
CA CYS A 101 5.87 -6.10 10.17
C CYS A 101 4.35 -6.31 10.28
N HIS A 102 3.89 -7.55 10.32
CA HIS A 102 2.47 -7.91 10.25
C HIS A 102 1.62 -7.19 11.31
N ILE A 103 2.11 -7.12 12.55
CA ILE A 103 1.37 -6.49 13.64
C ILE A 103 1.10 -5.01 13.38
N HIS A 104 2.02 -4.31 12.72
CA HIS A 104 1.83 -2.90 12.38
C HIS A 104 0.84 -2.72 11.24
N ALA A 105 0.78 -3.66 10.30
CA ALA A 105 -0.25 -3.65 9.25
C ALA A 105 -1.66 -3.85 9.85
N VAL A 106 -1.79 -4.75 10.83
CA VAL A 106 -3.03 -4.96 11.58
C VAL A 106 -3.43 -3.70 12.35
N MET A 107 -2.47 -3.00 12.99
CA MET A 107 -2.74 -1.73 13.67
C MET A 107 -3.29 -0.67 12.71
N VAL A 108 -2.67 -0.49 11.54
CA VAL A 108 -3.16 0.44 10.50
C VAL A 108 -4.58 0.08 10.08
N HIS A 109 -4.84 -1.20 9.78
CA HIS A 109 -6.17 -1.65 9.41
C HIS A 109 -7.21 -1.34 10.49
N SER A 110 -6.89 -1.59 11.76
CA SER A 110 -7.78 -1.29 12.89
C SER A 110 -8.05 0.22 13.00
N SER A 111 -7.03 1.07 12.90
CA SER A 111 -7.20 2.53 12.94
C SER A 111 -8.02 3.06 11.76
N VAL A 112 -7.85 2.49 10.56
CA VAL A 112 -8.68 2.85 9.39
C VAL A 112 -10.15 2.50 9.64
N MET A 113 -10.43 1.31 10.19
CA MET A 113 -11.80 0.90 10.50
C MET A 113 -12.42 1.79 11.58
N ASP A 114 -11.62 2.21 12.57
CA ASP A 114 -12.05 3.13 13.62
C ASP A 114 -12.38 4.52 13.08
N VAL A 115 -11.56 5.09 12.19
CA VAL A 115 -11.88 6.34 11.48
C VAL A 115 -13.18 6.23 10.68
N ILE A 116 -13.41 5.10 9.99
CA ILE A 116 -14.62 4.88 9.21
C ILE A 116 -15.87 4.82 10.12
N GLN A 117 -15.77 4.16 11.27
CA GLN A 117 -16.89 3.91 12.17
C GLN A 117 -17.17 5.09 13.10
N ASN A 118 -16.12 5.70 13.66
CA ASN A 118 -16.18 6.63 14.78
C ASN A 118 -15.59 8.02 14.46
N GLY A 119 -15.04 8.23 13.25
CA GLY A 119 -14.38 9.49 12.87
C GLY A 119 -15.30 10.71 12.87
N TRP A 120 -16.62 10.53 12.79
CA TRP A 120 -17.58 11.63 12.92
C TRP A 120 -17.77 12.09 14.37
N SER A 121 -17.59 11.19 15.34
CA SER A 121 -17.77 11.48 16.77
C SER A 121 -16.50 11.99 17.45
N ASP A 122 -15.33 11.49 17.05
CA ASP A 122 -14.02 11.95 17.56
C ASP A 122 -12.97 11.96 16.43
N PRO A 123 -13.02 12.96 15.54
CA PRO A 123 -12.13 13.02 14.38
C PRO A 123 -10.67 13.20 14.79
N THR A 124 -10.39 13.93 15.87
CA THR A 124 -9.01 14.22 16.28
C THR A 124 -8.31 12.98 16.83
N SER A 125 -8.93 12.25 17.76
CA SER A 125 -8.29 11.07 18.35
C SER A 125 -8.13 9.95 17.31
N THR A 126 -9.17 9.70 16.50
CA THR A 126 -9.14 8.63 15.49
C THR A 126 -8.12 8.89 14.39
N LEU A 127 -7.93 10.15 13.97
CA LEU A 127 -6.90 10.53 13.01
C LEU A 127 -5.49 10.48 13.63
N ASP A 128 -5.31 10.89 14.88
CA ASP A 128 -4.01 10.81 15.56
C ASP A 128 -3.53 9.34 15.70
N ASP A 129 -4.45 8.44 16.06
CA ASP A 129 -4.15 7.01 16.15
C ASP A 129 -3.83 6.40 14.78
N LEU A 130 -4.53 6.82 13.72
CA LEU A 130 -4.22 6.41 12.35
C LEU A 130 -2.84 6.91 11.91
N CYS A 131 -2.53 8.18 12.12
CA CYS A 131 -1.22 8.75 11.79
C CYS A 131 -0.08 8.02 12.52
N ARG A 132 -0.29 7.70 13.80
CA ARG A 132 0.67 6.93 14.60
C ARG A 132 0.85 5.51 14.07
N SER A 133 -0.24 4.80 13.74
CA SER A 133 -0.16 3.43 13.25
C SER A 133 0.54 3.35 11.90
N VAL A 134 0.23 4.28 10.98
CA VAL A 134 0.93 4.42 9.69
C VAL A 134 2.43 4.68 9.89
N THR A 135 2.79 5.58 10.81
CA THR A 135 4.21 5.86 11.11
C THR A 135 4.96 4.63 11.60
N LEU A 136 4.33 3.79 12.45
CA LEU A 136 4.93 2.56 12.94
C LEU A 136 5.07 1.50 11.82
N TYR A 137 4.05 1.38 10.98
CA TYR A 137 4.06 0.53 9.78
C TYR A 137 5.23 0.91 8.86
N ASP A 138 5.33 2.19 8.50
CA ASP A 138 6.37 2.73 7.63
C ASP A 138 7.77 2.48 8.18
N LYS A 139 7.98 2.77 9.47
CA LYS A 139 9.26 2.52 10.14
C LYS A 139 9.67 1.05 10.10
N CYS A 140 8.71 0.14 10.31
CA CYS A 140 9.01 -1.28 10.26
C CYS A 140 9.44 -1.71 8.86
N TYR A 141 8.66 -1.35 7.83
CA TYR A 141 8.95 -1.75 6.45
C TYR A 141 10.27 -1.14 5.94
N ILE A 142 10.54 0.14 6.23
CA ILE A 142 11.83 0.78 5.94
C ILE A 142 12.97 0.04 6.66
N GLY A 143 12.84 -0.22 7.96
CA GLY A 143 13.89 -0.87 8.75
C GLY A 143 14.17 -2.31 8.32
N GLN A 144 13.14 -3.10 8.03
CA GLN A 144 13.34 -4.47 7.53
C GLN A 144 13.86 -4.47 6.09
N SER A 145 13.48 -3.50 5.26
CA SER A 145 14.03 -3.36 3.91
C SER A 145 15.50 -2.93 3.94
N ASP A 146 15.93 -2.11 4.89
CA ASP A 146 17.36 -1.80 5.05
C ASP A 146 18.17 -3.05 5.40
N VAL A 147 17.68 -3.85 6.36
CA VAL A 147 18.35 -5.09 6.78
C VAL A 147 18.41 -6.15 5.67
N LEU A 148 17.34 -6.29 4.86
CA LEU A 148 17.21 -7.40 3.91
C LEU A 148 17.50 -7.02 2.45
N CYS A 149 17.26 -5.76 2.07
CA CYS A 149 17.43 -5.25 0.71
C CYS A 149 18.52 -4.18 0.60
N GLY A 150 19.11 -3.75 1.72
CA GLY A 150 20.14 -2.72 1.74
C GLY A 150 19.64 -1.36 1.25
N GLN A 151 20.60 -0.54 0.80
CA GLN A 151 20.37 0.88 0.62
C GLN A 151 19.26 1.23 -0.37
N LYS A 152 19.20 0.49 -1.48
CA LYS A 152 18.25 0.76 -2.56
C LYS A 152 16.82 0.41 -2.18
N GLY A 153 16.63 -0.70 -1.44
CA GLY A 153 15.32 -1.09 -0.91
C GLY A 153 14.72 -0.06 0.05
N TRP A 154 15.46 0.35 1.08
CA TRP A 154 14.91 1.30 2.06
C TRP A 154 14.74 2.71 1.48
N LYS A 155 15.63 3.16 0.59
CA LYS A 155 15.49 4.46 -0.08
C LYS A 155 14.22 4.51 -0.94
N PHE A 156 13.91 3.42 -1.64
CA PHE A 156 12.67 3.31 -2.41
C PHE A 156 11.44 3.47 -1.50
N LEU A 157 11.44 2.79 -0.35
CA LEU A 157 10.34 2.91 0.63
C LEU A 157 10.27 4.30 1.28
N LEU A 158 11.40 4.97 1.49
CA LEU A 158 11.39 6.35 1.98
C LEU A 158 10.75 7.31 0.96
N GLN A 159 11.03 7.12 -0.34
CA GLN A 159 10.42 7.91 -1.41
C GLN A 159 8.92 7.65 -1.53
N LEU A 160 8.50 6.40 -1.36
CA LEU A 160 7.09 6.03 -1.28
C LEU A 160 6.37 6.82 -0.17
N ASN A 161 6.96 6.88 1.03
CA ASN A 161 6.30 7.49 2.19
C ASN A 161 6.34 9.03 2.18
N THR A 162 7.43 9.63 1.68
CA THR A 162 7.57 11.09 1.60
C THR A 162 6.59 11.74 0.61
N ARG A 163 6.17 11.01 -0.44
CA ARG A 163 5.13 11.49 -1.38
C ARG A 163 3.70 11.37 -0.86
N ASN A 164 3.48 10.60 0.21
CA ASN A 164 2.16 10.47 0.85
C ASN A 164 1.94 11.51 1.97
N SER A 165 2.95 12.30 2.31
CA SER A 165 2.92 13.28 3.41
C SER A 165 2.77 14.74 2.94
N MET A 166 2.48 14.96 1.65
CA MET A 166 2.24 16.29 1.07
C MET A 166 0.79 16.46 0.64
#